data_AF-A0A7X7BKL0-F1
#
_entry.id   AF-A0A7X7BKL0-F1
#
_cell.length_a   1.000
_cell.length_b   1.000
_cell.length_c   1.000
_cell.angle_alpha   90.00
_cell.angle_beta   90.00
_cell.angle_gamma   90.00
#
_symmetry.space_group_name_H-M   'P 1'
#
loop_
_entity.id
_entity.type
_entity.pdbx_description
1 polymer ?
#
loop_
_entity_poly.entity_id
_entity_poly.type
_entity_poly.pdbx_seq_one_letter_code
_entity_poly.pdbx_strand_id
1 'polypeptide(L)'
;MKIALIACTKSKKAYKCAAHELYSESPRFKAAYTYSKLVADDVFILSAKYGLVHEDEIIEPYDETLLNKSIEERQEWAMKVLERLSKVSDLNSDEFTIIAGRNYYEELIPHLTHYWLPLKGKKLTQWLSELNELIEIEHETDYSLVLHHLFNKLPRLDWTMINSLPYKNGIYIMFENGEMYYGMDRIVRVGTHRGQNRLLERLRNHFVIEDADGSIFRKNIGRALLNMNSDPYLHVWDIDMHDPVNKNNCGHLLNEELENELERKISQYLRNNISFVCLPVETEAERLRLEEGIIATLNNDKRFKPSSKWLGLYSPITDISKSGLWNRHGLQGEPLSSQELERIKWLVRFGTDNEKIKSNKTYVKREPINVEKTISKKTALDVRKYIDELIQDAKTKGKEFLDLVSGDIHRKLNMKNRMPLVCKIMYEKMLPRDEVLHTTPSGMSSTIKIRYNLRDR
;
A
#
# COMPACT_ATOMS: atom_id res chain seq x y z
N MET A 1 4.97 -9.09 25.37
CA MET A 1 5.75 -7.88 25.67
C MET A 1 6.06 -7.15 24.38
N LYS A 2 6.21 -5.83 24.45
CA LYS A 2 6.67 -4.99 23.34
C LYS A 2 8.12 -4.59 23.58
N ILE A 3 8.98 -4.86 22.61
CA ILE A 3 10.42 -4.65 22.73
C ILE A 3 10.89 -3.75 21.60
N ALA A 4 11.67 -2.72 21.95
CA ALA A 4 12.35 -1.90 20.97
C ALA A 4 13.82 -2.31 20.83
N LEU A 5 14.26 -2.52 19.59
CA LEU A 5 15.64 -2.79 19.23
C LEU A 5 16.20 -1.60 18.44
N ILE A 6 17.07 -0.81 19.07
CA ILE A 6 17.63 0.42 18.47
C ILE A 6 19.09 0.24 18.08
N ALA A 7 19.49 0.66 16.89
CA ALA A 7 20.90 0.56 16.48
C ALA A 7 21.80 1.54 17.25
N CYS A 8 22.99 1.06 17.62
CA CYS A 8 24.06 1.91 18.16
C CYS A 8 24.51 2.99 17.15
N THR A 9 25.18 4.04 17.63
CA THR A 9 25.69 5.13 16.78
C THR A 9 27.20 5.35 16.94
N LYS A 10 27.81 5.99 15.94
CA LYS A 10 29.22 6.39 16.00
C LYS A 10 29.47 7.41 17.11
N SER A 11 28.63 8.44 17.21
CA SER A 11 28.63 9.42 18.31
C SER A 11 28.39 8.71 19.64
N LYS A 12 29.31 8.87 20.57
CA LYS A 12 29.31 8.26 21.90
C LYS A 12 30.03 9.19 22.86
N LYS A 13 29.56 9.27 24.10
CA LYS A 13 30.31 9.90 25.17
C LYS A 13 31.66 9.22 25.39
N ALA A 14 32.65 9.97 25.86
CA ALA A 14 34.02 9.48 26.05
C ALA A 14 34.24 8.70 27.37
N TYR A 15 33.19 8.41 28.13
CA TYR A 15 33.28 7.75 29.43
C TYR A 15 32.27 6.61 29.56
N LYS A 16 32.56 5.68 30.48
CA LYS A 16 31.71 4.55 30.82
C LYS A 16 30.41 5.03 31.47
N CYS A 17 29.27 4.67 30.89
CA CYS A 17 27.94 5.06 31.35
C CYS A 17 26.88 4.07 30.85
N ALA A 18 25.61 4.28 31.21
CA ALA A 18 24.49 3.49 30.72
C ALA A 18 24.40 3.56 29.18
N ALA A 19 23.95 2.49 28.53
CA ALA A 19 23.91 2.41 27.08
C ALA A 19 23.10 3.55 26.44
N HIS A 20 21.91 3.88 26.99
CA HIS A 20 21.11 4.99 26.47
C HIS A 20 21.81 6.36 26.62
N GLU A 21 22.59 6.53 27.70
CA GLU A 21 23.37 7.74 27.95
C GLU A 21 24.56 7.83 26.99
N LEU A 22 25.25 6.70 26.75
CA LEU A 22 26.43 6.64 25.90
C LEU A 22 26.14 7.19 24.50
N TYR A 23 25.04 6.80 23.87
CA TYR A 23 24.68 7.21 22.51
C TYR A 23 23.88 8.51 22.41
N SER A 24 23.58 9.16 23.55
CA SER A 24 22.72 10.37 23.62
C SER A 24 23.25 11.59 22.85
N GLU A 25 24.54 11.61 22.49
CA GLU A 25 25.12 12.64 21.63
C GLU A 25 24.54 12.62 20.20
N SER A 26 24.03 11.47 19.75
CA SER A 26 23.41 11.36 18.44
C SER A 26 21.95 11.84 18.47
N PRO A 27 21.57 12.87 17.71
CA PRO A 27 20.16 13.30 17.61
C PRO A 27 19.23 12.18 17.12
N ARG A 28 19.73 11.33 16.21
CA ARG A 28 18.97 10.18 15.70
C ARG A 28 18.76 9.10 16.76
N PHE A 29 19.77 8.82 17.59
CA PHE A 29 19.62 7.88 18.69
C PHE A 29 18.62 8.41 19.72
N LYS A 30 18.71 9.70 20.10
CA LYS A 30 17.76 10.32 21.02
C LYS A 30 16.33 10.18 20.53
N ALA A 31 16.05 10.55 19.27
CA ALA A 31 14.71 10.41 18.70
C ALA A 31 14.26 8.94 18.64
N ALA A 32 15.14 8.00 18.29
CA ALA A 32 14.82 6.58 18.28
C ALA A 32 14.47 6.08 19.68
N TYR A 33 15.28 6.44 20.68
CA TYR A 33 15.08 6.10 22.07
C TYR A 33 13.79 6.71 22.65
N THR A 34 13.53 8.00 22.40
CA THR A 34 12.28 8.66 22.79
C THR A 34 11.08 7.92 22.22
N TYR A 35 11.10 7.61 20.91
CA TYR A 35 10.03 6.85 20.29
C TYR A 35 9.87 5.46 20.91
N SER A 36 10.97 4.76 21.15
CA SER A 36 10.98 3.43 21.79
C SER A 36 10.33 3.45 23.18
N LYS A 37 10.59 4.46 24.01
CA LYS A 37 9.95 4.59 25.34
C LYS A 37 8.45 4.85 25.28
N LEU A 38 7.91 5.32 24.15
CA LEU A 38 6.48 5.53 23.97
C LEU A 38 5.74 4.25 23.56
N VAL A 39 6.41 3.33 22.86
CA VAL A 39 5.75 2.21 22.17
C VAL A 39 6.16 0.82 22.65
N ALA A 40 7.21 0.72 23.48
CA ALA A 40 7.72 -0.54 23.99
C ALA A 40 7.76 -0.56 25.52
N ASP A 41 7.64 -1.77 26.07
CA ASP A 41 7.80 -2.05 27.50
C ASP A 41 9.29 -2.01 27.88
N ASP A 42 10.15 -2.59 27.03
CA ASP A 42 11.61 -2.65 27.20
C ASP A 42 12.39 -2.17 25.96
N VAL A 43 13.59 -1.61 26.19
CA VAL A 43 14.47 -1.10 25.13
C VAL A 43 15.85 -1.74 25.22
N PHE A 44 16.31 -2.26 24.08
CA PHE A 44 17.66 -2.79 23.92
C PHE A 44 18.39 -2.13 22.75
N ILE A 45 19.67 -1.90 22.93
CA ILE A 45 20.58 -1.37 21.92
C ILE A 45 21.25 -2.55 21.20
N LEU A 46 21.16 -2.56 19.87
CA LEU A 46 21.96 -3.41 19.00
C LEU A 46 23.35 -2.81 18.82
N SER A 47 24.31 -3.32 19.59
CA SER A 47 25.72 -2.95 19.60
C SER A 47 26.52 -3.84 18.67
N ALA A 48 27.34 -3.24 17.79
CA ALA A 48 28.28 -3.99 16.94
C ALA A 48 29.26 -4.84 17.76
N LYS A 49 29.68 -4.36 18.94
CA LYS A 49 30.64 -5.03 19.83
C LYS A 49 29.99 -5.98 20.81
N TYR A 50 28.97 -5.50 21.51
CA TYR A 50 28.37 -6.21 22.65
C TYR A 50 27.13 -7.05 22.28
N GLY A 51 26.67 -6.98 21.03
CA GLY A 51 25.45 -7.66 20.58
C GLY A 51 24.21 -6.94 21.06
N LEU A 52 23.49 -7.53 22.01
CA LEU A 52 22.28 -6.97 22.62
C LEU A 52 22.62 -6.34 23.98
N VAL A 53 22.28 -5.08 24.21
CA VAL A 53 22.60 -4.36 25.45
C VAL A 53 21.33 -3.73 26.01
N HIS A 54 21.02 -3.92 27.29
CA HIS A 54 19.87 -3.26 27.92
C HIS A 54 20.11 -1.74 28.04
N GLU A 55 19.05 -0.91 28.00
CA GLU A 55 19.19 0.56 28.05
C GLU A 55 20.00 1.09 29.24
N ASP A 56 19.92 0.41 30.39
CA ASP A 56 20.63 0.76 31.63
C ASP A 56 21.96 0.02 31.83
N GLU A 57 22.33 -0.89 30.93
CA GLU A 57 23.60 -1.62 31.05
C GLU A 57 24.79 -0.68 30.87
N ILE A 58 25.72 -0.71 31.82
CA ILE A 58 26.89 0.16 31.83
C ILE A 58 27.96 -0.38 30.87
N ILE A 59 28.26 0.37 29.81
CA ILE A 59 29.22 -0.01 28.76
C ILE A 59 30.30 1.07 28.54
N GLU A 60 31.45 0.64 28.03
CA GLU A 60 32.57 1.51 27.67
C GLU A 60 32.48 1.98 26.20
N PRO A 61 32.97 3.18 25.87
CA PRO A 61 33.06 3.63 24.48
C PRO A 61 33.93 2.68 23.65
N TYR A 62 33.54 2.48 22.39
CA TYR A 62 34.23 1.59 21.46
C TYR A 62 34.08 2.06 20.01
N ASP A 63 34.97 1.56 19.13
CA ASP A 63 34.95 1.83 17.69
C ASP A 63 34.84 0.51 16.91
N GLU A 64 33.62 0.01 16.78
CA GLU A 64 33.30 -1.19 16.00
C GLU A 64 32.01 -0.95 15.19
N THR A 65 31.94 -1.56 14.01
CA THR A 65 30.82 -1.41 13.08
C THR A 65 30.51 -2.73 12.36
N LEU A 66 29.22 -2.98 12.10
CA LEU A 66 28.76 -4.07 11.24
C LEU A 66 28.78 -3.72 9.74
N LEU A 67 29.20 -2.51 9.37
CA LEU A 67 29.18 -2.07 7.95
C LEU A 67 30.17 -2.84 7.08
N ASN A 68 31.32 -3.22 7.63
CA ASN A 68 32.41 -3.85 6.90
C ASN A 68 32.50 -5.36 7.17
N LYS A 69 31.57 -5.93 7.94
CA LYS A 69 31.54 -7.35 8.27
C LYS A 69 30.95 -8.17 7.12
N SER A 70 31.49 -9.38 6.93
CA SER A 70 30.97 -10.34 5.96
C SER A 70 29.55 -10.81 6.32
N ILE A 71 28.91 -11.59 5.44
CA ILE A 71 27.59 -12.16 5.74
C ILE A 71 27.72 -13.13 6.92
N GLU A 72 28.74 -13.98 6.92
CA GLU A 72 29.03 -14.97 7.95
C GLU A 72 29.27 -14.30 9.30
N GLU A 73 30.09 -13.24 9.34
CA GLU A 73 30.34 -12.49 10.59
C GLU A 73 29.07 -11.82 11.13
N ARG A 74 28.16 -11.37 10.25
CA ARG A 74 26.88 -10.79 10.66
C ARG A 74 25.91 -11.86 11.15
N GLN A 75 25.95 -13.06 10.58
CA GLN A 75 25.19 -14.21 11.08
C GLN A 75 25.66 -14.64 12.48
N GLU A 76 26.97 -14.72 12.69
CA GLU A 76 27.53 -15.01 14.02
C GLU A 76 27.15 -13.94 15.05
N TRP A 77 27.21 -12.66 14.66
CA TRP A 77 26.76 -11.56 15.52
C TRP A 77 25.26 -11.68 15.83
N ALA A 78 24.42 -11.97 14.82
CA ALA A 78 22.98 -12.11 14.97
C ALA A 78 22.62 -13.28 15.89
N MET A 79 23.30 -14.42 15.77
CA MET A 79 23.10 -15.56 16.67
C MET A 79 23.38 -15.20 18.13
N LYS A 80 24.44 -14.43 18.42
CA LYS A 80 24.72 -13.93 19.78
C LYS A 80 23.64 -12.98 20.30
N VAL A 81 23.10 -12.13 19.42
CA VAL A 81 21.98 -11.24 19.76
C VAL A 81 20.74 -12.07 20.08
N LEU A 82 20.38 -13.03 19.23
CA LEU A 82 19.21 -13.89 19.41
C LEU A 82 19.31 -14.76 20.68
N GLU A 83 20.50 -15.25 21.01
CA GLU A 83 20.73 -16.00 22.25
C GLU A 83 20.52 -15.14 23.51
N ARG A 84 20.91 -13.86 23.48
CA ARG A 84 20.60 -12.93 24.59
C ARG A 84 19.13 -12.53 24.59
N LEU A 85 18.55 -12.30 23.42
CA LEU A 85 17.17 -11.84 23.26
C LEU A 85 16.18 -12.92 23.73
N SER A 86 16.43 -14.19 23.43
CA SER A 86 15.58 -15.31 23.86
C SER A 86 15.59 -15.56 25.37
N LYS A 87 16.57 -15.01 26.10
CA LYS A 87 16.62 -15.07 27.58
C LYS A 87 15.72 -14.03 28.24
N VAL A 88 15.30 -13.00 27.50
CA VAL A 88 14.51 -11.86 28.01
C VAL A 88 13.20 -11.66 27.26
N SER A 89 12.92 -12.47 26.23
CA SER A 89 11.72 -12.34 25.40
C SER A 89 11.37 -13.66 24.72
N ASP A 90 10.10 -13.79 24.30
CA ASP A 90 9.64 -14.87 23.45
C ASP A 90 9.61 -14.40 21.99
N LEU A 91 10.56 -14.89 21.19
CA LEU A 91 10.72 -14.52 19.77
C LEU A 91 9.49 -14.85 18.89
N ASN A 92 8.58 -15.71 19.35
CA ASN A 92 7.38 -16.12 18.62
C ASN A 92 6.14 -15.32 19.01
N SER A 93 6.06 -14.80 20.23
CA SER A 93 4.85 -14.14 20.75
C SER A 93 5.05 -12.66 21.06
N ASP A 94 6.27 -12.22 21.35
CA ASP A 94 6.56 -10.81 21.62
C ASP A 94 6.67 -9.98 20.32
N GLU A 95 6.49 -8.68 20.48
CA GLU A 95 6.44 -7.70 19.39
C GLU A 95 7.72 -6.87 19.34
N PHE A 96 8.41 -6.88 18.21
CA PHE A 96 9.72 -6.23 18.05
C PHE A 96 9.64 -5.00 17.15
N THR A 97 9.79 -3.80 17.72
CA THR A 97 10.00 -2.57 16.94
C THR A 97 11.47 -2.35 16.70
N ILE A 98 11.92 -2.47 15.44
CA ILE A 98 13.34 -2.46 15.10
C ILE A 98 13.70 -1.15 14.38
N ILE A 99 14.46 -0.29 15.07
CA ILE A 99 14.94 1.00 14.57
C ILE A 99 16.43 0.87 14.27
N ALA A 100 16.74 0.17 13.18
CA ALA A 100 18.10 -0.19 12.84
C ALA A 100 18.36 -0.21 11.34
N GLY A 101 19.64 -0.06 10.96
CA GLY A 101 20.05 -0.20 9.56
C GLY A 101 19.98 -1.66 9.15
N ARG A 102 19.86 -1.93 7.83
CA ARG A 102 19.67 -3.29 7.30
C ARG A 102 20.62 -4.33 7.88
N ASN A 103 21.91 -4.02 7.95
CA ASN A 103 22.95 -4.92 8.47
C ASN A 103 22.74 -5.38 9.91
N TYR A 104 21.93 -4.67 10.70
CA TYR A 104 21.66 -4.99 12.10
C TYR A 104 20.42 -5.86 12.30
N TYR A 105 19.53 -5.97 11.31
CA TYR A 105 18.27 -6.70 11.47
C TYR A 105 18.08 -7.83 10.46
N GLU A 106 18.78 -7.83 9.33
CA GLU A 106 18.47 -8.75 8.22
C GLU A 106 18.65 -10.22 8.59
N GLU A 107 19.63 -10.52 9.46
CA GLU A 107 19.85 -11.87 10.00
C GLU A 107 19.05 -12.15 11.29
N LEU A 108 18.38 -11.14 11.87
CA LEU A 108 17.51 -11.33 13.05
C LEU A 108 16.08 -11.69 12.65
N ILE A 109 15.54 -10.99 11.66
CA ILE A 109 14.15 -11.10 11.20
C ILE A 109 13.69 -12.53 10.90
N PRO A 110 14.50 -13.42 10.29
CA PRO A 110 14.09 -14.81 10.06
C PRO A 110 13.68 -15.57 11.33
N HIS A 111 14.06 -15.07 12.50
CA HIS A 111 13.80 -15.67 13.81
C HIS A 111 12.76 -14.91 14.64
N LEU A 112 12.21 -13.80 14.13
CA LEU A 112 11.24 -12.96 14.85
C LEU A 112 9.87 -13.07 14.16
N THR A 113 8.85 -13.49 14.88
CA THR A 113 7.51 -13.67 14.30
C THR A 113 6.79 -12.34 14.10
N HIS A 114 6.77 -11.48 15.12
CA HIS A 114 6.07 -10.19 15.07
C HIS A 114 7.08 -9.05 15.13
N TYR A 115 7.37 -8.43 13.99
CA TYR A 115 8.29 -7.29 13.95
C TYR A 115 7.78 -6.17 13.06
N TRP A 116 8.22 -4.96 13.38
CA TRP A 116 7.94 -3.76 12.62
C TRP A 116 9.21 -2.95 12.38
N LEU A 117 9.38 -2.48 11.14
CA LEU A 117 10.52 -1.69 10.70
C LEU A 117 10.05 -0.29 10.28
N PRO A 118 9.84 0.65 11.22
CA PRO A 118 9.28 1.98 10.93
C PRO A 118 10.06 2.76 9.87
N LEU A 119 11.37 2.54 9.77
CA LEU A 119 12.27 3.28 8.89
C LEU A 119 12.71 2.49 7.64
N LYS A 120 12.06 1.34 7.34
CA LYS A 120 12.40 0.49 6.20
C LYS A 120 12.39 1.28 4.89
N GLY A 121 13.50 1.23 4.15
CA GLY A 121 13.64 1.91 2.86
C GLY A 121 13.83 3.43 2.91
N LYS A 122 13.88 4.04 4.10
CA LYS A 122 14.18 5.46 4.28
C LYS A 122 15.69 5.69 4.29
N LYS A 123 16.15 6.78 3.67
CA LYS A 123 17.56 7.19 3.74
C LYS A 123 17.88 7.66 5.16
N LEU A 124 19.12 7.48 5.61
CA LEU A 124 19.56 7.89 6.95
C LEU A 124 19.31 9.37 7.27
N THR A 125 19.36 10.23 6.25
CA THR A 125 19.07 11.67 6.36
C THR A 125 17.61 11.97 6.70
N GLN A 126 16.69 11.05 6.40
CA GLN A 126 15.25 11.21 6.66
C GLN A 126 14.85 10.68 8.05
N TRP A 127 15.69 9.86 8.69
CA TRP A 127 15.33 9.15 9.91
C TRP A 127 14.90 10.05 11.06
N LEU A 128 15.62 11.16 11.29
CA LEU A 128 15.27 12.08 12.37
C LEU A 128 13.87 12.69 12.18
N SER A 129 13.57 13.14 10.96
CA SER A 129 12.25 13.69 10.63
C SER A 129 11.14 12.64 10.76
N GLU A 130 11.38 11.41 10.28
CA GLU A 130 10.39 10.33 10.36
C GLU A 130 10.15 9.88 11.80
N LEU A 131 11.19 9.83 12.63
CA LEU A 131 11.05 9.50 14.06
C LEU A 131 10.29 10.59 14.83
N ASN A 132 10.57 11.86 14.55
CA ASN A 132 9.83 12.96 15.17
C ASN A 132 8.35 12.92 14.78
N GLU A 133 8.03 12.68 13.51
CA GLU A 133 6.64 12.51 13.06
C GLU A 133 5.97 11.33 13.78
N LEU A 134 6.67 10.20 13.95
CA LEU A 134 6.12 9.05 14.69
C LEU A 134 5.85 9.40 16.17
N ILE A 135 6.74 10.15 16.82
CA ILE A 135 6.56 10.63 18.21
C ILE A 135 5.35 11.56 18.30
N GLU A 136 5.22 12.51 17.37
CA GLU A 136 4.09 13.43 17.32
C GLU A 136 2.77 12.66 17.20
N ILE A 137 2.72 11.64 16.36
CA ILE A 137 1.52 10.80 16.18
C ILE A 137 1.17 9.97 17.41
N GLU A 138 2.14 9.56 18.24
CA GLU A 138 1.81 8.89 19.51
C GLU A 138 1.16 9.84 20.53
N HIS A 139 1.40 11.14 20.42
CA HIS A 139 0.83 12.16 21.29
C HIS A 139 -0.43 12.83 20.72
N GLU A 140 -0.77 12.55 19.46
CA GLU A 140 -1.92 13.15 18.81
C GLU A 140 -3.24 12.64 19.40
N THR A 141 -4.12 13.59 19.71
CA THR A 141 -5.44 13.35 20.30
C THR A 141 -6.57 13.36 19.27
N ASP A 142 -6.32 13.93 18.10
CA ASP A 142 -7.21 13.89 16.95
C ASP A 142 -7.08 12.56 16.21
N TYR A 143 -8.03 11.67 16.49
CA TYR A 143 -8.03 10.32 15.93
C TYR A 143 -8.22 10.33 14.41
N SER A 144 -8.92 11.31 13.84
CA SER A 144 -9.05 11.44 12.40
C SER A 144 -7.70 11.76 11.77
N LEU A 145 -6.89 12.64 12.39
CA LEU A 145 -5.52 12.90 11.93
C LEU A 145 -4.61 11.68 12.07
N VAL A 146 -4.66 10.98 13.21
CA VAL A 146 -3.89 9.74 13.44
C VAL A 146 -4.22 8.69 12.37
N LEU A 147 -5.51 8.43 12.11
CA LEU A 147 -5.95 7.45 11.11
C LEU A 147 -5.41 7.80 9.70
N HIS A 148 -5.46 9.08 9.32
CA HIS A 148 -4.92 9.51 8.04
C HIS A 148 -3.40 9.32 7.95
N HIS A 149 -2.64 9.66 8.99
CA HIS A 149 -1.19 9.42 9.01
C HIS A 149 -0.87 7.93 8.90
N LEU A 150 -1.52 7.08 9.72
CA LEU A 150 -1.28 5.64 9.73
C LEU A 150 -1.56 5.02 8.37
N PHE A 151 -2.73 5.28 7.78
CA PHE A 151 -3.14 4.61 6.55
C PHE A 151 -2.45 5.18 5.30
N ASN A 152 -2.01 6.45 5.30
CA ASN A 152 -1.21 7.00 4.21
C ASN A 152 0.23 6.49 4.19
N LYS A 153 0.77 6.01 5.32
CA LYS A 153 2.11 5.38 5.36
C LYS A 153 2.13 3.92 4.92
N LEU A 154 0.97 3.28 4.76
CA LEU A 154 0.87 1.90 4.29
C LEU A 154 1.07 1.78 2.77
N PRO A 155 1.56 0.63 2.27
CA PRO A 155 1.67 0.38 0.83
C PRO A 155 0.32 0.48 0.13
N ARG A 156 0.18 1.45 -0.79
CA ARG A 156 -1.06 1.64 -1.55
C ARG A 156 -1.25 0.51 -2.57
N LEU A 157 -2.45 -0.04 -2.59
CA LEU A 157 -2.91 -1.06 -3.52
C LEU A 157 -3.89 -0.47 -4.53
N ASP A 158 -3.97 -1.12 -5.69
CA ASP A 158 -5.01 -0.89 -6.68
C ASP A 158 -5.71 -2.21 -7.02
N TRP A 159 -6.74 -2.12 -7.86
CA TRP A 159 -7.57 -3.26 -8.25
C TRP A 159 -6.78 -4.41 -8.91
N THR A 160 -5.62 -4.15 -9.52
CA THR A 160 -4.77 -5.18 -10.13
C THR A 160 -4.01 -6.00 -9.09
N MET A 161 -3.91 -5.50 -7.86
CA MET A 161 -3.17 -6.11 -6.75
C MET A 161 -4.07 -6.89 -5.78
N ILE A 162 -5.39 -6.97 -6.03
CA ILE A 162 -6.32 -7.69 -5.13
C ILE A 162 -5.86 -9.14 -4.91
N ASN A 163 -5.42 -9.82 -5.96
CA ASN A 163 -5.03 -11.24 -5.88
C ASN A 163 -3.69 -11.47 -5.18
N SER A 164 -2.90 -10.42 -4.91
CA SER A 164 -1.61 -10.54 -4.20
C SER A 164 -1.73 -10.34 -2.69
N LEU A 165 -2.93 -10.08 -2.17
CA LEU A 165 -3.15 -9.95 -0.73
C LEU A 165 -2.90 -11.31 -0.03
N PRO A 166 -2.05 -11.35 1.02
CA PRO A 166 -1.65 -12.60 1.67
C PRO A 166 -2.69 -13.11 2.70
N TYR A 167 -3.76 -12.37 2.93
CA TYR A 167 -4.82 -12.69 3.88
C TYR A 167 -6.20 -12.55 3.24
N LYS A 168 -7.18 -13.29 3.79
CA LYS A 168 -8.55 -13.37 3.26
C LYS A 168 -9.58 -12.65 4.13
N ASN A 169 -9.16 -12.17 5.29
CA ASN A 169 -9.96 -11.46 6.28
C ASN A 169 -9.36 -10.09 6.56
N GLY A 170 -10.19 -9.06 6.72
CA GLY A 170 -9.70 -7.72 7.02
C GLY A 170 -10.66 -6.58 6.73
N ILE A 171 -10.18 -5.38 7.03
CA ILE A 171 -10.81 -4.11 6.68
C ILE A 171 -10.02 -3.45 5.55
N TYR A 172 -10.69 -2.68 4.69
CA TYR A 172 -10.07 -1.90 3.63
C TYR A 172 -10.40 -0.41 3.80
N ILE A 173 -9.42 0.44 3.50
CA ILE A 173 -9.53 1.90 3.55
C ILE A 173 -9.25 2.43 2.16
N MET A 174 -10.18 3.17 1.58
CA MET A 174 -10.08 3.70 0.22
C MET A 174 -9.80 5.20 0.22
N PHE A 175 -9.05 5.61 -0.79
CA PHE A 175 -8.62 6.98 -1.06
C PHE A 175 -8.98 7.33 -2.50
N GLU A 176 -9.31 8.60 -2.74
CA GLU A 176 -9.66 9.10 -4.07
C GLU A 176 -8.66 10.15 -4.54
N ASN A 177 -8.21 10.02 -5.79
CA ASN A 177 -7.28 10.97 -6.39
C ASN A 177 -7.83 12.40 -6.36
N GLY A 178 -7.07 13.32 -5.76
CA GLY A 178 -7.43 14.73 -5.66
C GLY A 178 -8.22 15.10 -4.39
N GLU A 179 -8.64 14.12 -3.60
CA GLU A 179 -9.24 14.36 -2.29
C GLU A 179 -8.14 14.41 -1.22
N MET A 180 -8.06 15.52 -0.47
CA MET A 180 -6.98 15.78 0.48
C MET A 180 -7.50 16.05 1.90
N TYR A 181 -6.74 15.63 2.90
CA TYR A 181 -6.95 15.93 4.31
C TYR A 181 -5.60 16.27 4.96
N TYR A 182 -5.41 17.53 5.37
CA TYR A 182 -4.14 18.01 5.96
C TYR A 182 -2.89 17.64 5.14
N GLY A 183 -2.97 17.75 3.81
CA GLY A 183 -1.86 17.44 2.91
C GLY A 183 -1.63 15.95 2.64
N MET A 184 -2.45 15.06 3.20
CA MET A 184 -2.48 13.62 2.91
C MET A 184 -3.67 13.27 2.01
N ASP A 185 -3.65 12.09 1.37
CA ASP A 185 -4.82 11.60 0.65
C ASP A 185 -5.95 11.36 1.66
N ARG A 186 -7.15 11.88 1.36
CA ARG A 186 -8.33 11.75 2.21
C ARG A 186 -8.92 10.35 2.11
N ILE A 187 -9.31 9.79 3.25
CA ILE A 187 -10.11 8.57 3.29
C ILE A 187 -11.51 8.88 2.74
N VAL A 188 -11.97 8.13 1.73
CA VAL A 188 -13.30 8.33 1.13
C VAL A 188 -14.27 7.19 1.41
N ARG A 189 -13.75 6.03 1.82
CA ARG A 189 -14.56 4.87 2.18
C ARG A 189 -13.79 3.95 3.11
N VAL A 190 -14.47 3.44 4.12
CA VAL A 190 -14.00 2.34 4.97
C VAL A 190 -14.91 1.16 4.69
N GLY A 191 -14.37 -0.04 4.61
CA GLY A 191 -15.25 -1.19 4.43
C GLY A 191 -14.69 -2.52 4.89
N THR A 192 -15.61 -3.46 5.09
CA THR A 192 -15.26 -4.85 5.39
C THR A 192 -16.20 -5.86 4.72
N HIS A 193 -16.17 -7.10 5.17
CA HIS A 193 -17.00 -8.21 4.72
C HIS A 193 -17.53 -9.04 5.91
N ARG A 194 -18.70 -9.64 5.71
CA ARG A 194 -19.33 -10.60 6.62
C ARG A 194 -18.98 -12.04 6.23
N GLY A 195 -18.98 -12.93 7.20
CA GLY A 195 -18.48 -14.29 7.04
C GLY A 195 -16.95 -14.34 7.02
N GLN A 196 -16.41 -15.51 6.74
CA GLN A 196 -14.97 -15.76 6.72
C GLN A 196 -14.44 -15.83 5.30
N ASN A 197 -13.21 -15.36 5.11
CA ASN A 197 -12.41 -15.46 3.89
C ASN A 197 -12.96 -14.71 2.66
N ARG A 198 -13.78 -13.66 2.84
CA ARG A 198 -14.45 -12.96 1.74
C ARG A 198 -13.85 -11.62 1.34
N LEU A 199 -12.70 -11.21 1.90
CA LEU A 199 -12.09 -9.91 1.59
C LEU A 199 -11.82 -9.73 0.09
N LEU A 200 -11.20 -10.73 -0.55
CA LEU A 200 -10.83 -10.64 -1.96
C LEU A 200 -12.05 -10.60 -2.88
N GLU A 201 -13.06 -11.42 -2.59
CA GLU A 201 -14.35 -11.41 -3.28
C GLU A 201 -14.99 -10.03 -3.15
N ARG A 202 -15.07 -9.49 -1.92
CA ARG A 202 -15.65 -8.18 -1.66
C ARG A 202 -14.96 -7.06 -2.44
N LEU A 203 -13.63 -7.06 -2.50
CA LEU A 203 -12.87 -6.10 -3.31
C LEU A 203 -13.14 -6.30 -4.81
N ARG A 204 -13.26 -7.54 -5.31
CA ARG A 204 -13.62 -7.80 -6.71
C ARG A 204 -15.03 -7.33 -7.05
N ASN A 205 -15.99 -7.44 -6.13
CA ASN A 205 -17.35 -6.91 -6.32
C ASN A 205 -17.35 -5.37 -6.46
N HIS A 206 -16.36 -4.68 -5.90
CA HIS A 206 -16.22 -3.24 -6.11
C HIS A 206 -15.54 -2.94 -7.44
N PHE A 207 -14.38 -3.53 -7.70
CA PHE A 207 -13.51 -3.07 -8.79
C PHE A 207 -13.59 -3.88 -10.10
N VAL A 208 -13.97 -5.15 -10.03
CA VAL A 208 -13.83 -6.11 -11.14
C VAL A 208 -15.20 -6.50 -11.71
N ILE A 209 -16.13 -6.89 -10.85
CA ILE A 209 -17.48 -7.30 -11.26
C ILE A 209 -18.31 -6.04 -11.47
N GLU A 210 -18.88 -5.91 -12.66
CA GLU A 210 -19.64 -4.75 -13.11
C GLU A 210 -21.13 -4.97 -12.80
N ASP A 211 -21.43 -4.90 -11.51
CA ASP A 211 -22.74 -5.20 -10.95
C ASP A 211 -23.03 -4.29 -9.74
N ALA A 212 -23.87 -3.28 -9.96
CA ALA A 212 -24.29 -2.33 -8.95
C ALA A 212 -25.20 -2.95 -7.88
N ASP A 213 -26.04 -3.92 -8.24
CA ASP A 213 -26.94 -4.58 -7.29
C ASP A 213 -26.15 -5.49 -6.33
N GLY A 214 -25.09 -6.13 -6.81
CA GLY A 214 -24.12 -6.86 -5.98
C GLY A 214 -23.18 -5.96 -5.16
N SER A 215 -23.20 -4.64 -5.38
CA SER A 215 -22.21 -3.70 -4.85
C SER A 215 -22.81 -2.32 -4.57
N ILE A 216 -23.32 -2.12 -3.36
CA ILE A 216 -23.89 -0.84 -2.91
C ILE A 216 -22.98 0.38 -3.16
N PHE A 217 -21.65 0.18 -3.17
CA PHE A 217 -20.71 1.23 -3.51
C PHE A 217 -20.81 1.64 -4.99
N ARG A 218 -20.87 0.68 -5.91
CA ARG A 218 -21.10 0.92 -7.35
C ARG A 218 -22.48 1.57 -7.56
N LYS A 219 -23.52 1.03 -6.90
CA LYS A 219 -24.88 1.61 -6.92
C LYS A 219 -24.87 3.09 -6.54
N ASN A 220 -24.15 3.46 -5.46
CA ASN A 220 -24.04 4.84 -5.00
C ASN A 220 -23.29 5.76 -5.98
N ILE A 221 -22.25 5.26 -6.65
CA ILE A 221 -21.56 6.02 -7.70
C ILE A 221 -22.49 6.24 -8.89
N GLY A 222 -23.23 5.21 -9.32
CA GLY A 222 -24.25 5.33 -10.37
C GLY A 222 -25.33 6.34 -10.00
N ARG A 223 -25.85 6.30 -8.77
CA ARG A 223 -26.79 7.28 -8.24
C ARG A 223 -26.27 8.71 -8.36
N ALA A 224 -25.00 8.94 -7.98
CA ALA A 224 -24.39 10.26 -8.07
C ALA A 224 -24.21 10.73 -9.52
N LEU A 225 -23.80 9.84 -10.43
CA LEU A 225 -23.64 10.16 -11.86
C LEU A 225 -24.98 10.53 -12.51
N LEU A 226 -26.05 9.78 -12.22
CA LEU A 226 -27.39 10.03 -12.75
C LEU A 226 -27.96 11.33 -12.17
N ASN A 227 -27.87 11.51 -10.85
CA ASN A 227 -28.39 12.70 -10.18
C ASN A 227 -27.65 13.98 -10.61
N MET A 228 -26.32 13.92 -10.82
CA MET A 228 -25.54 15.04 -11.36
C MET A 228 -26.06 15.53 -12.72
N ASN A 229 -26.59 14.62 -13.55
CA ASN A 229 -27.15 14.94 -14.86
C ASN A 229 -28.67 15.14 -14.85
N SER A 230 -29.32 15.08 -13.68
CA SER A 230 -30.78 15.06 -13.54
C SER A 230 -31.44 13.99 -14.42
N ASP A 231 -30.78 12.85 -14.56
CA ASP A 231 -31.22 11.76 -15.42
C ASP A 231 -32.39 11.02 -14.76
N PRO A 232 -33.57 10.95 -15.42
CA PRO A 232 -34.72 10.27 -14.85
C PRO A 232 -34.44 8.80 -14.58
N TYR A 233 -33.53 8.14 -15.30
CA TYR A 233 -33.22 6.72 -15.12
C TYR A 233 -32.73 6.39 -13.69
N LEU A 234 -32.38 7.39 -12.87
CA LEU A 234 -32.14 7.23 -11.44
C LEU A 234 -33.24 6.43 -10.71
N HIS A 235 -34.52 6.60 -11.07
CA HIS A 235 -35.61 5.84 -10.43
C HIS A 235 -35.55 4.34 -10.74
N VAL A 236 -35.17 3.96 -11.97
CA VAL A 236 -34.97 2.56 -12.37
C VAL A 236 -33.70 2.03 -11.73
N TRP A 237 -32.63 2.81 -11.80
CA TRP A 237 -31.33 2.48 -11.21
C TRP A 237 -31.39 2.30 -9.70
N ASP A 238 -32.40 2.80 -8.98
CA ASP A 238 -32.48 2.59 -7.52
C ASP A 238 -33.07 1.23 -7.13
N ILE A 239 -33.79 0.58 -8.06
CA ILE A 239 -34.42 -0.72 -7.86
C ILE A 239 -33.34 -1.80 -7.85
N ASP A 240 -33.42 -2.71 -6.89
CA ASP A 240 -32.55 -3.90 -6.83
C ASP A 240 -33.13 -5.01 -7.71
N MET A 241 -32.48 -5.33 -8.82
CA MET A 241 -32.94 -6.32 -9.81
C MET A 241 -32.47 -7.74 -9.49
N HIS A 242 -31.71 -7.96 -8.42
CA HIS A 242 -31.48 -9.29 -7.87
C HIS A 242 -32.69 -9.80 -7.07
N ASP A 243 -33.56 -8.91 -6.60
CA ASP A 243 -34.84 -9.30 -6.01
C ASP A 243 -35.79 -9.82 -7.11
N PRO A 244 -36.25 -11.08 -7.03
CA PRO A 244 -37.12 -11.66 -8.06
C PRO A 244 -38.46 -10.93 -8.24
N VAL A 245 -39.00 -10.33 -7.18
CA VAL A 245 -40.26 -9.57 -7.22
C VAL A 245 -40.06 -8.27 -7.98
N ASN A 246 -38.98 -7.54 -7.69
CA ASN A 246 -38.62 -6.33 -8.43
C ASN A 246 -38.37 -6.64 -9.91
N LYS A 247 -37.64 -7.72 -10.20
CA LYS A 247 -37.36 -8.14 -11.57
C LYS A 247 -38.64 -8.46 -12.35
N ASN A 248 -39.60 -9.15 -11.73
CA ASN A 248 -40.88 -9.46 -12.37
C ASN A 248 -41.72 -8.19 -12.61
N ASN A 249 -41.75 -7.27 -11.65
CA ASN A 249 -42.62 -6.09 -11.72
C ASN A 249 -42.04 -4.96 -12.58
N CYS A 250 -40.72 -4.76 -12.53
CA CYS A 250 -40.04 -3.59 -13.07
C CYS A 250 -38.97 -3.93 -14.11
N GLY A 251 -38.69 -5.21 -14.38
CA GLY A 251 -37.63 -5.62 -15.32
C GLY A 251 -37.84 -5.10 -16.74
N HIS A 252 -39.08 -4.82 -17.14
CA HIS A 252 -39.40 -4.22 -18.44
C HIS A 252 -38.96 -2.74 -18.58
N LEU A 253 -38.62 -2.08 -17.47
CA LEU A 253 -38.10 -0.70 -17.46
C LEU A 253 -36.58 -0.64 -17.68
N LEU A 254 -35.89 -1.80 -17.66
CA LEU A 254 -34.46 -1.86 -17.83
C LEU A 254 -34.05 -1.46 -19.24
N ASN A 255 -33.08 -0.56 -19.31
CA ASN A 255 -32.37 -0.23 -20.53
C ASN A 255 -30.98 -0.85 -20.45
N GLU A 256 -30.81 -2.04 -21.06
CA GLU A 256 -29.54 -2.79 -21.02
C GLU A 256 -28.36 -1.98 -21.58
N GLU A 257 -28.57 -1.16 -22.60
CA GLU A 257 -27.49 -0.32 -23.16
C GLU A 257 -27.03 0.73 -22.14
N LEU A 258 -27.98 1.40 -21.48
CA LEU A 258 -27.70 2.41 -20.47
C LEU A 258 -27.08 1.80 -19.19
N GLU A 259 -27.58 0.66 -18.72
CA GLU A 259 -27.00 -0.11 -17.60
C GLU A 259 -25.53 -0.43 -17.88
N ASN A 260 -25.24 -1.00 -19.05
CA ASN A 260 -23.88 -1.34 -19.46
C ASN A 260 -22.98 -0.10 -19.59
N GLU A 261 -23.52 1.01 -20.10
CA GLU A 261 -22.77 2.26 -20.19
C GLU A 261 -22.45 2.85 -18.80
N LEU A 262 -23.42 2.84 -17.89
CA LEU A 262 -23.26 3.30 -16.50
C LEU A 262 -22.24 2.44 -15.75
N GLU A 263 -22.37 1.12 -15.83
CA GLU A 263 -21.42 0.18 -15.22
C GLU A 263 -20.00 0.40 -15.75
N ARG A 264 -19.84 0.62 -17.06
CA ARG A 264 -18.54 0.97 -17.65
C ARG A 264 -18.00 2.28 -17.09
N LYS A 265 -18.83 3.32 -16.95
CA LYS A 265 -18.43 4.61 -16.36
C LYS A 265 -18.03 4.45 -14.89
N ILE A 266 -18.78 3.69 -14.11
CA ILE A 266 -18.49 3.38 -12.69
C ILE A 266 -17.15 2.64 -12.58
N SER A 267 -16.94 1.61 -13.40
CA SER A 267 -15.67 0.87 -13.47
C SER A 267 -14.50 1.78 -13.80
N GLN A 268 -14.63 2.68 -14.78
CA GLN A 268 -13.59 3.64 -15.12
C GLN A 268 -13.30 4.60 -13.97
N TYR A 269 -14.34 5.12 -13.31
CA TYR A 269 -14.18 6.00 -12.16
C TYR A 269 -13.44 5.30 -11.01
N LEU A 270 -13.87 4.09 -10.62
CA LEU A 270 -13.24 3.32 -9.55
C LEU A 270 -11.79 2.98 -9.86
N ARG A 271 -11.51 2.41 -11.04
CA ARG A 271 -10.18 1.91 -11.41
C ARG A 271 -9.16 3.04 -11.62
N ASN A 272 -9.61 4.23 -12.02
CA ASN A 272 -8.73 5.36 -12.29
C ASN A 272 -8.52 6.26 -11.07
N ASN A 273 -9.51 6.35 -10.17
CA ASN A 273 -9.48 7.34 -9.09
C ASN A 273 -9.34 6.72 -7.70
N ILE A 274 -9.74 5.46 -7.50
CA ILE A 274 -9.73 4.85 -6.17
C ILE A 274 -8.52 3.94 -6.00
N SER A 275 -7.80 4.18 -4.91
CA SER A 275 -6.75 3.30 -4.39
C SER A 275 -7.08 2.92 -2.96
N PHE A 276 -6.45 1.87 -2.41
CA PHE A 276 -6.80 1.42 -1.07
C PHE A 276 -5.62 0.81 -0.32
N VAL A 277 -5.80 0.63 0.99
CA VAL A 277 -4.95 -0.20 1.84
C VAL A 277 -5.82 -1.22 2.55
N CYS A 278 -5.23 -2.33 3.00
CA CYS A 278 -5.94 -3.36 3.75
C CYS A 278 -5.21 -3.68 5.04
N LEU A 279 -5.98 -4.00 6.08
CA LEU A 279 -5.48 -4.44 7.38
C LEU A 279 -6.10 -5.82 7.68
N PRO A 280 -5.29 -6.83 8.03
CA PRO A 280 -5.81 -8.15 8.36
C PRO A 280 -6.45 -8.15 9.73
N VAL A 281 -7.72 -8.52 9.77
CA VAL A 281 -8.54 -8.58 11.00
C VAL A 281 -9.38 -9.83 10.93
N GLU A 282 -9.10 -10.79 11.80
CA GLU A 282 -9.54 -12.18 11.63
C GLU A 282 -10.99 -12.43 12.04
N THR A 283 -11.47 -11.78 13.09
CA THR A 283 -12.84 -11.98 13.58
C THR A 283 -13.82 -11.01 12.91
N GLU A 284 -15.02 -11.48 12.59
CA GLU A 284 -16.07 -10.63 12.01
C GLU A 284 -16.49 -9.52 12.97
N ALA A 285 -16.63 -9.83 14.26
CA ALA A 285 -17.01 -8.86 15.27
C ALA A 285 -16.02 -7.68 15.34
N GLU A 286 -14.72 -7.97 15.38
CA GLU A 286 -13.68 -6.93 15.37
C GLU A 286 -13.68 -6.13 14.05
N ARG A 287 -13.85 -6.80 12.90
CA ARG A 287 -13.95 -6.13 11.60
C ARG A 287 -15.09 -5.11 11.56
N LEU A 288 -16.28 -5.51 11.97
CA LEU A 288 -17.46 -4.65 11.96
C LEU A 288 -17.31 -3.50 12.95
N ARG A 289 -16.78 -3.77 14.15
CA ARG A 289 -16.56 -2.73 15.16
C ARG A 289 -15.53 -1.70 14.71
N LEU A 290 -14.39 -2.14 14.16
CA LEU A 290 -13.38 -1.22 13.65
C LEU A 290 -13.87 -0.46 12.41
N GLU A 291 -14.61 -1.09 11.50
CA GLU A 291 -15.24 -0.40 10.37
C GLU A 291 -16.15 0.74 10.85
N GLU A 292 -17.08 0.45 11.76
CA GLU A 292 -17.98 1.46 12.34
C GLU A 292 -17.21 2.55 13.08
N GLY A 293 -16.28 2.19 13.96
CA GLY A 293 -15.52 3.14 14.77
C GLY A 293 -14.71 4.11 13.91
N ILE A 294 -14.04 3.62 12.85
CA ILE A 294 -13.30 4.49 11.93
C ILE A 294 -14.27 5.43 11.20
N ILE A 295 -15.40 4.93 10.68
CA ILE A 295 -16.40 5.75 9.97
C ILE A 295 -16.95 6.86 10.89
N ALA A 296 -17.35 6.51 12.11
CA ALA A 296 -17.90 7.45 13.08
C ALA A 296 -16.87 8.51 13.50
N THR A 297 -15.61 8.09 13.72
CA THR A 297 -14.50 9.00 14.05
C THR A 297 -14.29 10.05 12.95
N LEU A 298 -14.24 9.61 11.69
CA LEU A 298 -14.06 10.50 10.54
C LEU A 298 -15.25 11.45 10.39
N ASN A 299 -16.48 10.95 10.50
CA ASN A 299 -17.69 11.75 10.34
C ASN A 299 -17.86 12.82 11.45
N ASN A 300 -17.35 12.56 12.65
CA ASN A 300 -17.41 13.50 13.77
C ASN A 300 -16.36 14.62 13.69
N ASP A 301 -15.34 14.49 12.85
CA ASP A 301 -14.39 15.59 12.63
C ASP A 301 -15.02 16.67 11.75
N LYS A 302 -15.23 17.85 12.33
CA LYS A 302 -15.82 19.01 11.64
C LYS A 302 -14.98 19.48 10.45
N ARG A 303 -13.68 19.19 10.43
CA ARG A 303 -12.74 19.59 9.38
C ARG A 303 -12.65 18.54 8.29
N PHE A 304 -13.15 17.33 8.53
CA PHE A 304 -13.24 16.29 7.52
C PHE A 304 -14.34 16.63 6.52
N LYS A 305 -13.92 17.21 5.39
CA LYS A 305 -14.79 17.65 4.30
C LYS A 305 -14.21 17.23 2.95
N PRO A 306 -15.08 16.86 1.98
CA PRO A 306 -14.64 16.56 0.62
C PRO A 306 -14.24 17.85 -0.12
N SER A 307 -13.50 17.72 -1.23
CA SER A 307 -13.32 18.85 -2.13
C SER A 307 -14.64 19.20 -2.85
N SER A 308 -14.76 20.42 -3.35
CA SER A 308 -15.93 20.85 -4.14
C SER A 308 -16.11 20.09 -5.46
N LYS A 309 -15.12 19.30 -5.89
CA LYS A 309 -15.15 18.49 -7.11
C LYS A 309 -15.49 17.03 -6.85
N TRP A 310 -15.65 16.63 -5.59
CA TRP A 310 -15.91 15.25 -5.24
C TRP A 310 -17.28 14.79 -5.75
N LEU A 311 -17.31 13.68 -6.50
CA LEU A 311 -18.54 13.16 -7.11
C LEU A 311 -19.63 12.85 -6.06
N GLY A 312 -19.24 12.43 -4.85
CA GLY A 312 -20.17 12.10 -3.77
C GLY A 312 -21.06 13.26 -3.32
N LEU A 313 -20.69 14.52 -3.61
CA LEU A 313 -21.55 15.69 -3.36
C LEU A 313 -22.85 15.65 -4.17
N TYR A 314 -22.85 14.99 -5.33
CA TYR A 314 -24.05 14.81 -6.16
C TYR A 314 -24.87 13.58 -5.76
N SER A 315 -24.50 12.85 -4.69
CA SER A 315 -25.30 11.71 -4.26
C SER A 315 -26.69 12.15 -3.78
N PRO A 316 -27.78 11.54 -4.28
CA PRO A 316 -29.12 11.78 -3.75
C PRO A 316 -29.28 11.23 -2.32
N ILE A 317 -28.33 10.39 -1.86
CA ILE A 317 -28.27 9.90 -0.49
C ILE A 317 -27.59 10.96 0.37
N THR A 318 -28.37 11.65 1.20
CA THR A 318 -27.91 12.78 2.02
C THR A 318 -26.78 12.40 2.99
N ASP A 319 -26.78 11.16 3.49
CA ASP A 319 -25.71 10.62 4.34
C ASP A 319 -24.34 10.67 3.64
N ILE A 320 -24.29 10.38 2.33
CA ILE A 320 -23.05 10.37 1.54
C ILE A 320 -22.60 11.80 1.24
N SER A 321 -23.51 12.63 0.71
CA SER A 321 -23.16 14.00 0.31
C SER A 321 -22.81 14.89 1.49
N LYS A 322 -23.39 14.67 2.69
CA LYS A 322 -23.07 15.45 3.89
C LYS A 322 -21.82 14.97 4.65
N SER A 323 -21.61 13.65 4.73
CA SER A 323 -20.47 13.09 5.48
C SER A 323 -19.14 13.23 4.74
N GLY A 324 -19.17 13.30 3.40
CA GLY A 324 -17.94 13.19 2.62
C GLY A 324 -17.43 11.75 2.48
N LEU A 325 -18.19 10.74 2.91
CA LEU A 325 -17.85 9.32 2.78
C LEU A 325 -18.81 8.61 1.84
N TRP A 326 -18.30 7.62 1.09
CA TRP A 326 -19.14 6.67 0.36
C TRP A 326 -19.81 5.62 1.26
N ASN A 327 -19.79 5.83 2.58
CA ASN A 327 -20.46 5.02 3.59
C ASN A 327 -21.82 5.65 3.93
N ARG A 328 -22.85 4.82 4.01
CA ARG A 328 -24.18 5.20 4.54
C ARG A 328 -24.35 4.78 6.00
N HIS A 329 -23.85 3.58 6.32
CA HIS A 329 -23.93 3.01 7.67
C HIS A 329 -22.66 3.33 8.47
N GLY A 330 -22.79 3.36 9.79
CA GLY A 330 -21.68 3.64 10.73
C GLY A 330 -21.40 5.13 10.97
N LEU A 331 -22.02 6.05 10.22
CA LEU A 331 -21.79 7.50 10.35
C LEU A 331 -22.14 8.06 11.73
N GLN A 332 -23.22 7.55 12.33
CA GLN A 332 -23.70 7.94 13.66
C GLN A 332 -23.36 6.89 14.73
N GLY A 333 -22.43 5.98 14.42
CA GLY A 333 -21.96 4.98 15.37
C GLY A 333 -21.08 5.58 16.45
N GLU A 334 -20.56 4.73 17.33
CA GLU A 334 -19.61 5.16 18.36
C GLU A 334 -18.21 5.34 17.73
N PRO A 335 -17.58 6.52 17.88
CA PRO A 335 -16.18 6.73 17.51
C PRO A 335 -15.25 5.69 18.17
N LEU A 336 -14.01 5.64 17.67
CA LEU A 336 -13.00 4.77 18.27
C LEU A 336 -12.71 5.21 19.71
N SER A 337 -12.65 4.23 20.60
CA SER A 337 -12.01 4.38 21.90
C SER A 337 -10.48 4.41 21.76
N SER A 338 -9.79 4.81 22.83
CA SER A 338 -8.32 4.78 22.88
C SER A 338 -7.77 3.37 22.68
N GLN A 339 -8.43 2.35 23.25
CA GLN A 339 -8.03 0.95 23.10
C GLN A 339 -8.15 0.48 21.66
N GLU A 340 -9.19 0.92 20.94
CA GLU A 340 -9.38 0.56 19.53
C GLU A 340 -8.43 1.32 18.61
N LEU A 341 -8.07 2.56 18.93
CA LEU A 341 -7.02 3.27 18.21
C LEU A 341 -5.66 2.57 18.38
N GLU A 342 -5.31 2.17 19.61
CA GLU A 342 -4.10 1.38 19.87
C GLU A 342 -4.14 0.03 19.16
N ARG A 343 -5.31 -0.59 19.05
CA ARG A 343 -5.50 -1.80 18.24
C ARG A 343 -5.24 -1.54 16.75
N ILE A 344 -5.70 -0.42 16.20
CA ILE A 344 -5.41 -0.04 14.80
C ILE A 344 -3.91 0.23 14.60
N LYS A 345 -3.26 0.96 15.52
CA LYS A 345 -1.80 1.16 15.50
C LYS A 345 -1.07 -0.18 15.49
N TRP A 346 -1.49 -1.13 16.32
CA TRP A 346 -0.95 -2.49 16.32
C TRP A 346 -1.12 -3.19 14.97
N LEU A 347 -2.31 -3.14 14.37
CA LEU A 347 -2.59 -3.75 13.07
C LEU A 347 -1.72 -3.17 11.95
N VAL A 348 -1.45 -1.86 11.99
CA VAL A 348 -0.59 -1.15 11.05
C VAL A 348 0.89 -1.54 11.22
N ARG A 349 1.34 -1.74 12.46
CA ARG A 349 2.73 -2.07 12.78
C ARG A 349 3.04 -3.55 12.52
N PHE A 350 2.20 -4.44 13.03
CA PHE A 350 2.46 -5.89 13.12
C PHE A 350 1.50 -6.76 12.31
N GLY A 351 0.31 -6.24 11.95
CA GLY A 351 -0.69 -7.02 11.23
C GLY A 351 -0.32 -7.25 9.76
N THR A 352 0.31 -6.28 9.10
CA THR A 352 0.69 -6.45 7.70
C THR A 352 2.00 -7.24 7.60
N ASP A 353 1.93 -8.55 7.28
CA ASP A 353 3.10 -9.39 6.96
C ASP A 353 4.00 -8.69 5.91
N ASN A 354 4.99 -7.93 6.38
CA ASN A 354 5.81 -6.99 5.61
C ASN A 354 6.77 -7.67 4.61
N GLU A 355 6.68 -9.00 4.48
CA GLU A 355 7.54 -9.81 3.62
C GLU A 355 6.82 -10.72 2.63
N LYS A 356 5.55 -11.09 2.83
CA LYS A 356 4.84 -11.94 1.85
C LYS A 356 4.34 -11.19 0.62
N ILE A 357 4.24 -9.85 0.68
CA ILE A 357 3.87 -9.00 -0.46
C ILE A 357 5.03 -8.87 -1.48
N LYS A 358 6.25 -9.33 -1.15
CA LYS A 358 7.45 -9.10 -1.96
C LYS A 358 7.73 -10.08 -3.09
N SER A 359 6.90 -11.09 -3.35
CA SER A 359 7.20 -12.03 -4.44
C SER A 359 6.80 -11.56 -5.84
N ASN A 360 6.13 -10.41 -6.04
CA ASN A 360 5.96 -9.84 -7.38
C ASN A 360 5.74 -8.32 -7.41
N LYS A 361 6.69 -7.63 -8.05
CA LYS A 361 6.65 -6.29 -8.65
C LYS A 361 6.98 -5.07 -7.77
N THR A 362 7.68 -4.17 -8.44
CA THR A 362 8.36 -2.97 -7.98
C THR A 362 7.39 -1.98 -7.33
N TYR A 363 7.71 -1.57 -6.10
CA TYR A 363 7.08 -0.44 -5.43
C TYR A 363 7.24 0.82 -6.29
N VAL A 364 6.12 1.40 -6.73
CA VAL A 364 6.13 2.74 -7.33
C VAL A 364 6.37 3.74 -6.20
N LYS A 365 7.61 4.20 -6.06
CA LYS A 365 7.92 5.39 -5.28
C LYS A 365 7.23 6.58 -5.96
N ARG A 366 6.22 7.16 -5.31
CA ARG A 366 5.68 8.47 -5.71
C ARG A 366 6.45 9.52 -4.94
N GLU A 367 7.28 10.29 -5.65
CA GLU A 367 7.86 11.52 -5.12
C GLU A 367 6.83 12.66 -5.28
N PRO A 368 6.80 13.64 -4.36
CA PRO A 368 5.96 14.82 -4.49
C PRO A 368 6.33 15.57 -5.77
N ILE A 369 5.33 15.86 -6.60
CA ILE A 369 5.50 16.52 -7.89
C ILE A 369 5.89 17.97 -7.63
N ASN A 370 7.15 18.30 -7.93
CA ASN A 370 7.56 19.67 -8.18
C ASN A 370 7.33 19.98 -9.68
N VAL A 371 6.70 21.12 -9.93
CA VAL A 371 6.13 21.52 -11.22
C VAL A 371 7.21 21.86 -12.25
N GLU A 372 6.84 21.70 -13.53
CA GLU A 372 7.50 22.10 -14.79
C GLU A 372 8.59 21.19 -15.40
N LYS A 373 8.21 20.45 -16.44
CA LYS A 373 8.80 20.57 -17.80
C LYS A 373 8.03 19.78 -18.88
N THR A 374 7.87 20.42 -20.02
CA THR A 374 7.22 20.10 -21.29
C THR A 374 7.36 18.64 -21.77
N ILE A 375 6.24 17.93 -22.01
CA ILE A 375 6.22 16.55 -22.53
C ILE A 375 6.32 16.56 -24.07
N SER A 376 7.44 16.10 -24.61
CA SER A 376 7.60 15.73 -26.03
C SER A 376 6.88 14.41 -26.32
N LYS A 377 6.07 14.35 -27.40
CA LYS A 377 5.35 13.14 -27.84
C LYS A 377 6.35 12.11 -28.41
N LYS A 378 6.36 10.89 -27.86
CA LYS A 378 7.17 9.76 -28.36
C LYS A 378 6.65 9.24 -29.70
N THR A 379 7.57 8.95 -30.61
CA THR A 379 7.38 8.64 -32.04
C THR A 379 7.61 7.15 -32.35
N ALA A 380 7.36 6.72 -33.60
CA ALA A 380 7.69 5.36 -34.06
C ALA A 380 9.19 5.05 -33.96
N LEU A 381 10.05 6.07 -34.11
CA LEU A 381 11.49 5.92 -34.00
C LEU A 381 11.91 5.57 -32.57
N ASP A 382 11.25 6.16 -31.56
CA ASP A 382 11.50 5.85 -30.15
C ASP A 382 11.20 4.37 -29.83
N VAL A 383 10.14 3.81 -30.42
CA VAL A 383 9.79 2.39 -30.24
C VAL A 383 10.83 1.47 -30.89
N ARG A 384 11.28 1.79 -32.12
CA ARG A 384 12.31 0.99 -32.81
C ARG A 384 13.61 0.99 -32.02
N LYS A 385 14.08 2.18 -31.63
CA LYS A 385 15.31 2.34 -30.85
C LYS A 385 15.24 1.58 -29.53
N TYR A 386 14.10 1.64 -28.83
CA TYR A 386 13.92 0.93 -27.57
C TYR A 386 13.97 -0.60 -27.73
N ILE A 387 13.35 -1.15 -28.77
CA ILE A 387 13.43 -2.59 -29.06
C ILE A 387 14.88 -2.99 -29.42
N ASP A 388 15.58 -2.18 -30.20
CA ASP A 388 16.98 -2.42 -30.57
C ASP A 388 17.91 -2.41 -29.33
N GLU A 389 17.70 -1.47 -28.41
CA GLU A 389 18.43 -1.42 -27.13
C GLU A 389 18.19 -2.67 -26.28
N LEU A 390 16.95 -3.16 -26.21
CA LEU A 390 16.63 -4.39 -25.46
C LEU A 390 17.28 -5.64 -26.08
N ILE A 391 17.28 -5.73 -27.42
CA ILE A 391 17.94 -6.81 -28.14
C ILE A 391 19.45 -6.76 -27.89
N GLN A 392 20.06 -5.58 -27.94
CA GLN A 392 21.50 -5.43 -27.71
C GLN A 392 21.89 -5.73 -26.26
N ASP A 393 21.12 -5.26 -25.28
CA ASP A 393 21.33 -5.59 -23.87
C ASP A 393 21.22 -7.10 -23.63
N ALA A 394 20.25 -7.77 -24.26
CA ALA A 394 20.12 -9.22 -24.16
C ALA A 394 21.30 -9.98 -24.77
N LYS A 395 21.85 -9.50 -25.90
CA LYS A 395 23.07 -10.05 -26.51
C LYS A 395 24.30 -9.89 -25.63
N THR A 396 24.52 -8.70 -25.07
CA THR A 396 25.66 -8.45 -24.17
C THR A 396 25.62 -9.31 -22.90
N LYS A 397 24.41 -9.74 -22.49
CA LYS A 397 24.18 -10.67 -21.38
C LYS A 397 24.23 -12.15 -21.80
N GLY A 398 24.62 -12.46 -23.04
CA GLY A 398 24.79 -13.83 -23.53
C GLY A 398 23.49 -14.62 -23.67
N LYS A 399 22.34 -13.94 -23.83
CA LYS A 399 21.05 -14.64 -24.00
C LYS A 399 20.92 -15.19 -25.42
N GLU A 400 20.30 -16.35 -25.54
CA GLU A 400 20.04 -16.99 -26.84
C GLU A 400 18.79 -16.41 -27.53
N PHE A 401 17.83 -15.92 -26.75
CA PHE A 401 16.60 -15.31 -27.24
C PHE A 401 16.09 -14.23 -26.28
N LEU A 402 15.18 -13.39 -26.76
CA LEU A 402 14.51 -12.35 -25.99
C LEU A 402 13.00 -12.36 -26.27
N ASP A 403 12.21 -12.57 -25.23
CA ASP A 403 10.75 -12.47 -25.31
C ASP A 403 10.32 -11.03 -24.98
N LEU A 404 9.62 -10.36 -25.91
CA LEU A 404 9.04 -9.04 -25.69
C LEU A 404 7.52 -9.08 -25.75
N VAL A 405 6.89 -8.29 -24.89
CA VAL A 405 5.43 -8.11 -24.84
C VAL A 405 5.07 -6.67 -25.22
N SER A 406 4.12 -6.50 -26.14
CA SER A 406 3.70 -5.19 -26.67
C SER A 406 3.23 -4.22 -25.59
N GLY A 407 2.49 -4.72 -24.60
CA GLY A 407 2.01 -3.94 -23.45
C GLY A 407 3.15 -3.41 -22.58
N ASP A 408 4.25 -4.15 -22.45
CA ASP A 408 5.39 -3.74 -21.64
C ASP A 408 6.20 -2.64 -22.33
N ILE A 409 6.39 -2.76 -23.66
CA ILE A 409 7.02 -1.71 -24.47
C ILE A 409 6.18 -0.43 -24.46
N HIS A 410 4.86 -0.56 -24.67
CA HIS A 410 3.94 0.59 -24.65
C HIS A 410 3.94 1.29 -23.28
N ARG A 411 3.98 0.52 -22.18
CA ARG A 411 4.05 1.05 -20.81
C ARG A 411 5.40 1.72 -20.54
N LYS A 412 6.51 1.10 -20.94
CA LYS A 412 7.85 1.64 -20.68
C LYS A 412 8.10 2.95 -21.42
N LEU A 413 7.59 3.07 -22.64
CA LEU A 413 7.72 4.29 -23.44
C LEU A 413 6.65 5.35 -23.11
N ASN A 414 5.79 5.09 -22.12
CA ASN A 414 4.71 5.98 -21.68
C ASN A 414 3.84 6.48 -22.86
N MET A 415 3.58 5.59 -23.82
CA MET A 415 2.78 5.92 -25.00
C MET A 415 1.29 5.93 -24.63
N LYS A 416 0.51 6.85 -25.20
CA LYS A 416 -0.96 6.91 -25.02
C LYS A 416 -1.64 6.67 -26.37
N ASN A 417 -2.62 5.77 -26.41
CA ASN A 417 -3.44 5.48 -27.60
C ASN A 417 -2.62 5.12 -28.86
N ARG A 418 -1.53 4.35 -28.69
CA ARG A 418 -0.61 3.96 -29.78
C ARG A 418 -0.25 2.48 -29.78
N MET A 419 -1.07 1.62 -29.15
CA MET A 419 -0.83 0.17 -29.13
C MET A 419 -0.66 -0.46 -30.52
N PRO A 420 -1.46 -0.10 -31.56
CA PRO A 420 -1.25 -0.64 -32.91
C PRO A 420 0.13 -0.30 -33.49
N LEU A 421 0.69 0.86 -33.15
CA LEU A 421 2.02 1.26 -33.61
C LEU A 421 3.11 0.39 -32.99
N VAL A 422 3.02 0.10 -31.69
CA VAL A 422 3.96 -0.78 -30.99
C VAL A 422 3.91 -2.20 -31.55
N CYS A 423 2.70 -2.75 -31.74
CA CYS A 423 2.52 -4.09 -32.30
C CYS A 423 3.09 -4.19 -33.73
N LYS A 424 2.78 -3.21 -34.60
CA LYS A 424 3.35 -3.16 -35.97
C LYS A 424 4.86 -3.19 -35.95
N ILE A 425 5.50 -2.37 -35.12
CA ILE A 425 6.97 -2.30 -35.04
C ILE A 425 7.56 -3.61 -34.50
N MET A 426 6.89 -4.28 -33.56
CA MET A 426 7.33 -5.59 -33.09
C MET A 426 7.33 -6.64 -34.21
N TYR A 427 6.29 -6.69 -35.03
CA TYR A 427 6.25 -7.57 -36.20
C TYR A 427 7.27 -7.16 -37.28
N GLU A 428 7.41 -5.85 -37.56
CA GLU A 428 8.42 -5.32 -38.49
C GLU A 428 9.84 -5.75 -38.12
N LYS A 429 10.13 -5.91 -36.81
CA LYS A 429 11.46 -6.27 -36.32
C LYS A 429 11.74 -7.77 -36.41
N MET A 430 10.78 -8.63 -36.75
CA MET A 430 10.97 -10.09 -36.79
C MET A 430 11.90 -10.54 -37.93
N LEU A 431 12.64 -11.62 -37.69
CA LEU A 431 13.40 -12.40 -38.68
C LEU A 431 12.79 -13.81 -38.81
N PRO A 432 13.12 -14.59 -39.87
CA PRO A 432 12.52 -15.91 -40.12
C PRO A 432 12.64 -16.94 -39.00
N ARG A 433 13.56 -16.77 -38.04
CA ARG A 433 13.76 -17.66 -36.89
C ARG A 433 13.12 -17.16 -35.59
N ASP A 434 12.41 -16.04 -35.64
CA ASP A 434 11.65 -15.50 -34.51
C ASP A 434 10.26 -16.13 -34.44
N GLU A 435 9.69 -16.19 -33.24
CA GLU A 435 8.45 -16.90 -32.97
C GLU A 435 7.42 -15.98 -32.31
N VAL A 436 6.18 -15.98 -32.81
CA VAL A 436 5.06 -15.32 -32.14
C VAL A 436 4.48 -16.27 -31.10
N LEU A 437 4.83 -16.06 -29.83
CA LEU A 437 4.41 -16.92 -28.72
C LEU A 437 2.95 -16.69 -28.30
N HIS A 438 2.43 -15.48 -28.49
CA HIS A 438 1.03 -15.18 -28.20
C HIS A 438 0.55 -14.00 -29.07
N THR A 439 -0.60 -14.16 -29.71
CA THR A 439 -1.25 -13.10 -30.49
C THR A 439 -2.76 -13.14 -30.30
N THR A 440 -3.43 -11.99 -30.46
CA THR A 440 -4.90 -11.91 -30.55
C THR A 440 -5.35 -12.05 -32.01
N PRO A 441 -6.63 -12.35 -32.31
CA PRO A 441 -7.13 -12.42 -33.68
C PRO A 441 -6.87 -11.13 -34.50
N SER A 442 -6.84 -9.97 -33.84
CA SER A 442 -6.53 -8.69 -34.46
C SER A 442 -5.04 -8.46 -34.76
N GLY A 443 -4.13 -9.25 -34.17
CA GLY A 443 -2.69 -8.98 -34.15
C GLY A 443 -2.29 -7.66 -33.45
N MET A 444 -3.24 -6.97 -32.82
CA MET A 444 -3.05 -5.62 -32.28
C MET A 444 -3.65 -5.57 -30.87
N SER A 445 -2.84 -5.93 -29.87
CA SER A 445 -3.24 -6.00 -28.47
C SER A 445 -2.04 -5.68 -27.56
N SER A 446 -2.28 -5.36 -26.28
CA SER A 446 -1.21 -5.24 -25.27
C SER A 446 -0.59 -6.58 -24.87
N THR A 447 -1.12 -7.70 -25.35
CA THR A 447 -0.69 -9.05 -25.00
C THR A 447 0.11 -9.75 -26.09
N ILE A 448 0.45 -9.05 -27.19
CA ILE A 448 1.27 -9.66 -28.26
C ILE A 448 2.65 -9.99 -27.67
N LYS A 449 3.06 -11.25 -27.76
CA LYS A 449 4.34 -11.75 -27.26
C LYS A 449 5.13 -12.35 -28.41
N ILE A 450 6.32 -11.82 -28.66
CA ILE A 450 7.23 -12.28 -29.72
C ILE A 450 8.58 -12.63 -29.10
N ARG A 451 9.11 -13.79 -29.48
CA ARG A 451 10.45 -14.26 -29.17
C ARG A 451 11.39 -13.90 -30.32
N TYR A 452 12.37 -13.06 -30.03
CA TYR A 452 13.45 -12.71 -30.94
C TYR A 452 14.65 -13.62 -30.69
N ASN A 453 15.05 -14.40 -31.67
CA ASN A 453 16.24 -15.24 -31.61
C ASN A 453 17.48 -14.36 -31.82
N LEU A 454 18.44 -14.44 -30.90
CA LEU A 454 19.59 -13.54 -30.85
C LEU A 454 20.83 -14.13 -31.55
N ARG A 455 20.82 -15.42 -31.87
CA ARG A 455 21.98 -16.12 -32.47
C ARG A 455 22.31 -15.65 -33.89
N ASP A 456 21.33 -15.13 -34.61
CA ASP A 456 21.44 -14.71 -36.02
C ASP A 456 21.30 -13.19 -36.21
N ARG A 457 21.49 -12.39 -35.14
CA ARG A 457 21.23 -10.94 -35.13
C ARG A 457 22.46 -10.10 -34.87
#